data_AF-A0A918TG79-F1
#
_entry.id   AF-A0A918TG79-F1
#
_cell.length_a   1.000
_cell.length_b   1.000
_cell.length_c   1.000
_cell.angle_alpha   90.00
_cell.angle_beta   90.00
_cell.angle_gamma   90.00
#
_symmetry.space_group_name_H-M   'P 1'
#
loop_
_entity.id
_entity.type
_entity.pdbx_description
1 polymer ?
#
loop_
_entity_poly.entity_id
_entity_poly.type
_entity_poly.pdbx_seq_one_letter_code
_entity_poly.pdbx_strand_id
1 'polypeptide(L)'
;MATILLSAAGAAIGGSFGGTVLGLSGAVIGRAVGATLGRVIDQKIMGAGSDAVEMGRVDRFRVMGASEGAGVAHVWGRARISGQVIWASRFKEVATTSGGGKGAPPEPKTTRYSYTVSLAVGLCEGIVQKVGRVWADGQEINPDSLNLRVYKGG
;
A
#
# COMPACT_ATOMS: atom_id res chain seq x y z
N MET A 1 -14.84 29.03 5.09
CA MET A 1 -15.54 29.85 4.06
C MET A 1 -15.97 31.22 4.59
N ALA A 2 -15.68 31.56 5.85
CA ALA A 2 -15.95 32.88 6.42
C ALA A 2 -15.02 33.97 5.85
N THR A 3 -13.80 33.63 5.43
CA THR A 3 -12.83 34.59 4.86
C THR A 3 -13.36 35.28 3.61
N ILE A 4 -13.97 34.52 2.69
CA ILE A 4 -14.52 35.08 1.44
C ILE A 4 -15.76 35.92 1.73
N LEU A 5 -16.66 35.44 2.58
CA LEU A 5 -17.89 36.14 2.92
C LEU A 5 -17.63 37.43 3.72
N LEU A 6 -16.75 37.38 4.72
CA LEU A 6 -16.45 38.52 5.58
C LEU A 6 -15.55 39.56 4.90
N SER A 7 -14.66 39.11 3.99
CA SER A 7 -13.90 40.04 3.13
C SER A 7 -14.78 40.73 2.08
N ALA A 8 -15.80 40.05 1.54
CA ALA A 8 -16.78 40.66 0.66
C ALA A 8 -17.67 41.66 1.40
N ALA A 9 -18.15 41.32 2.60
CA ALA A 9 -18.92 42.23 3.45
C ALA A 9 -18.07 43.45 3.90
N GLY A 10 -16.81 43.23 4.30
CA GLY A 10 -15.87 44.29 4.65
C GLY A 10 -15.53 45.20 3.45
N ALA A 11 -15.43 44.64 2.24
CA ALA A 11 -15.23 45.43 1.02
C ALA A 11 -16.46 46.29 0.68
N ALA A 12 -17.67 45.75 0.87
CA ALA A 12 -18.92 46.45 0.60
C ALA A 12 -19.15 47.61 1.57
N ILE A 13 -18.89 47.41 2.87
CA ILE A 13 -18.98 48.47 3.90
C ILE A 13 -17.84 49.47 3.72
N GLY A 14 -16.61 49.02 3.48
CA GLY A 14 -15.48 49.91 3.22
C GLY A 14 -15.63 50.74 1.93
N GLY A 15 -16.34 50.22 0.94
CA GLY A 15 -16.66 50.92 -0.30
C GLY A 15 -17.81 51.91 -0.19
N SER A 16 -18.75 51.72 0.75
CA SER A 16 -19.87 52.65 0.97
C SER A 16 -19.46 53.89 1.79
N PHE A 17 -18.46 53.77 2.65
CA PHE A 17 -17.73 54.92 3.23
C PHE A 17 -16.72 55.43 2.20
N GLY A 18 -17.22 56.10 1.15
CA GLY A 18 -16.47 56.56 -0.02
C GLY A 18 -15.35 57.56 0.30
N GLY A 19 -14.18 57.06 0.69
CA GLY A 19 -12.97 57.85 0.87
C GLY A 19 -11.70 57.01 0.68
N THR A 20 -10.74 57.55 -0.06
CA THR A 20 -9.37 57.04 -0.09
C THR A 20 -8.62 57.59 1.12
N VAL A 21 -8.30 56.74 2.08
CA VAL A 21 -7.42 57.11 3.19
C VAL A 21 -6.04 56.57 2.85
N LEU A 22 -5.05 57.46 2.74
CA LEU A 22 -3.65 57.14 2.40
C LEU A 22 -3.45 56.47 1.02
N GLY A 23 -4.24 56.85 0.01
CA GLY A 23 -4.09 56.37 -1.38
C GLY A 23 -4.66 54.98 -1.66
N LEU A 24 -5.31 54.35 -0.67
CA LEU A 24 -6.02 53.09 -0.82
C LEU A 24 -7.52 53.34 -0.64
N SER A 25 -8.36 52.71 -1.48
CA SER A 25 -9.81 52.85 -1.35
C SER A 25 -10.30 52.19 -0.06
N GLY A 26 -11.29 52.79 0.61
CA GLY A 26 -11.90 52.22 1.81
C GLY A 26 -12.36 50.77 1.63
N ALA A 27 -12.75 50.38 0.40
CA ALA A 27 -13.07 49.01 0.03
C ALA A 27 -11.88 48.06 0.18
N VAL A 28 -10.66 48.49 -0.16
CA VAL A 28 -9.43 47.68 -0.01
C VAL A 28 -9.08 47.51 1.47
N ILE A 29 -9.20 48.57 2.26
CA ILE A 29 -8.94 48.52 3.71
C ILE A 29 -9.97 47.60 4.40
N GLY A 30 -11.26 47.77 4.09
CA GLY A 30 -12.33 46.94 4.63
C GLY A 30 -12.23 45.47 4.22
N ARG A 31 -11.81 45.20 2.97
CA ARG A 31 -11.53 43.84 2.50
C ARG A 31 -10.35 43.21 3.22
N ALA A 32 -9.28 43.97 3.47
CA ALA A 32 -8.10 43.48 4.18
C ALA A 32 -8.45 43.12 5.64
N VAL A 33 -9.18 43.99 6.35
CA VAL A 33 -9.61 43.73 7.73
C VAL A 33 -10.63 42.58 7.81
N GLY A 34 -11.57 42.50 6.88
CA GLY A 34 -12.53 41.40 6.81
C GLY A 34 -11.87 40.05 6.48
N ALA A 35 -10.84 40.04 5.64
CA ALA A 35 -10.08 38.84 5.31
C ALA A 35 -9.20 38.36 6.47
N THR A 36 -8.58 39.25 7.25
CA THR A 36 -7.76 38.84 8.40
C THR A 36 -8.60 38.27 9.53
N LEU A 37 -9.72 38.93 9.87
CA LEU A 37 -10.66 38.42 10.87
C LEU A 37 -11.34 37.13 10.40
N GLY A 38 -11.74 37.09 9.12
CA GLY A 38 -12.33 35.90 8.52
C GLY A 38 -11.36 34.71 8.50
N ARG A 39 -10.05 34.96 8.31
CA ARG A 39 -8.99 33.93 8.40
C ARG A 39 -8.83 33.40 9.81
N VAL A 40 -8.89 34.25 10.85
CA VAL A 40 -8.80 33.81 12.25
C VAL A 40 -10.00 32.93 12.63
N ILE A 41 -11.19 33.28 12.15
CA ILE A 41 -12.41 32.51 12.39
C ILE A 41 -12.40 31.20 11.60
N ASP A 42 -12.00 31.24 10.32
CA ASP A 42 -11.85 30.03 9.50
C ASP A 42 -10.78 29.10 10.09
N GLN A 43 -9.66 29.62 10.61
CA GLN A 43 -8.62 28.82 11.29
C GLN A 43 -9.11 28.21 12.61
N LYS A 44 -9.96 28.91 13.37
CA LYS A 44 -10.54 28.38 14.61
C LYS A 44 -11.64 27.34 14.37
N ILE A 45 -12.44 27.49 13.31
CA ILE A 45 -13.57 26.59 13.00
C ILE A 45 -13.11 25.36 12.20
N MET A 46 -12.18 25.51 11.26
CA MET A 46 -11.67 24.38 10.47
C MET A 46 -10.57 23.59 11.20
N GLY A 47 -10.18 24.02 12.40
CA GLY A 47 -9.05 23.49 13.13
C GLY A 47 -7.74 23.75 12.41
N ALA A 48 -6.63 23.74 13.14
CA ALA A 48 -5.30 23.64 12.53
C ALA A 48 -5.13 22.22 11.95
N GLY A 49 -5.89 21.90 10.89
CA GLY A 49 -5.82 20.62 10.22
C GLY A 49 -4.38 20.41 9.74
N SER A 50 -3.73 19.39 10.29
CA SER A 50 -2.37 18.99 9.91
C SER A 50 -2.31 18.71 8.42
N ASP A 51 -1.12 18.88 7.83
CA ASP A 51 -0.89 18.58 6.41
C ASP A 51 -1.45 17.21 6.04
N ALA A 52 -2.05 17.12 4.86
CA ALA A 52 -2.61 15.87 4.36
C ALA A 52 -1.49 14.83 4.22
N VAL A 53 -1.52 13.80 5.07
CA VAL A 53 -0.63 12.65 4.97
C VAL A 53 -1.15 11.75 3.86
N GLU A 54 -0.29 11.41 2.89
CA GLU A 54 -0.62 10.38 1.91
C GLU A 54 -0.84 9.04 2.61
N MET A 55 -2.08 8.54 2.56
CA MET A 55 -2.48 7.29 3.21
C MET A 55 -3.21 6.38 2.23
N GLY A 56 -2.99 5.08 2.34
CA GLY A 56 -3.84 4.06 1.69
C GLY A 56 -3.68 3.92 0.18
N ARG A 57 -2.51 4.24 -0.40
CA ARG A 57 -2.26 3.99 -1.82
C ARG A 57 -2.44 2.50 -2.12
N VAL A 58 -3.43 2.18 -2.96
CA VAL A 58 -3.74 0.79 -3.31
C VAL A 58 -2.64 0.21 -4.17
N ASP A 59 -1.94 -0.78 -3.64
CA ASP A 59 -1.01 -1.58 -4.40
C ASP A 59 -1.80 -2.54 -5.33
N ARG A 60 -1.61 -2.38 -6.63
CA ARG A 60 -2.27 -3.21 -7.66
C ARG A 60 -1.52 -4.51 -7.91
N PHE A 61 -0.26 -4.64 -7.47
CA PHE A 61 0.58 -5.78 -7.80
C PHE A 61 1.24 -6.38 -6.56
N ARG A 62 0.58 -7.39 -5.98
CA ARG A 62 1.09 -8.10 -4.81
C ARG A 62 2.07 -9.19 -5.23
N VAL A 63 3.36 -8.88 -5.16
CA VAL A 63 4.47 -9.83 -5.38
C VAL A 63 5.07 -10.21 -4.05
N MET A 64 5.47 -11.47 -3.91
CA MET A 64 6.23 -11.93 -2.76
C MET A 64 7.68 -11.46 -2.89
N GLY A 65 8.20 -10.77 -1.88
CA GLY A 65 9.59 -10.32 -1.85
C GLY A 65 10.49 -11.23 -1.01
N ALA A 66 11.78 -10.92 -1.00
CA ALA A 66 12.80 -11.55 -0.15
C ALA A 66 13.83 -10.52 0.38
N SER A 67 13.51 -9.23 0.31
CA SER A 67 14.38 -8.15 0.72
C SER A 67 14.34 -7.93 2.24
N GLU A 68 15.47 -7.53 2.81
CA GLU A 68 15.53 -7.05 4.17
C GLU A 68 14.93 -5.64 4.27
N GLY A 69 14.36 -5.29 5.43
CA GLY A 69 13.75 -3.98 5.69
C GLY A 69 12.33 -3.78 5.15
N ALA A 70 11.72 -4.81 4.54
CA ALA A 70 10.29 -4.78 4.22
C ALA A 70 9.45 -4.72 5.51
N GLY A 71 8.42 -3.87 5.54
CA GLY A 71 7.52 -3.74 6.68
C GLY A 71 6.73 -5.02 6.93
N VAL A 72 6.43 -5.30 8.21
CA VAL A 72 5.55 -6.40 8.58
C VAL A 72 4.10 -5.98 8.36
N ALA A 73 3.35 -6.79 7.60
CA ALA A 73 1.96 -6.49 7.31
C ALA A 73 1.09 -6.68 8.57
N HIS A 74 0.12 -5.78 8.75
CA HIS A 74 -0.96 -5.94 9.72
C HIS A 74 -2.29 -5.99 9.01
N VAL A 75 -3.09 -7.03 9.27
CA VAL A 75 -4.29 -7.33 8.49
C VAL A 75 -5.43 -7.73 9.43
N TRP A 76 -6.58 -7.10 9.24
CA TRP A 76 -7.80 -7.47 9.94
C TRP A 76 -8.76 -8.19 8.99
N GLY A 77 -9.35 -9.29 9.48
CA GLY A 77 -10.31 -10.10 8.72
C GLY A 77 -9.64 -10.99 7.67
N ARG A 78 -10.34 -11.21 6.55
CA ARG A 78 -9.89 -12.12 5.49
C ARG A 78 -9.43 -11.31 4.27
N ALA A 79 -8.11 -11.17 4.13
CA ALA A 79 -7.48 -10.55 2.96
C ALA A 79 -6.39 -11.44 2.37
N ARG A 80 -6.11 -11.26 1.08
CA ARG A 80 -4.96 -11.87 0.41
C ARG A 80 -3.72 -11.02 0.64
N ILE A 81 -2.61 -11.64 0.99
CA ILE A 81 -1.30 -11.00 1.14
C ILE A 81 -0.24 -11.82 0.39
N SER A 82 0.81 -11.17 -0.11
CA SER A 82 1.92 -11.87 -0.77
C SER A 82 2.89 -12.50 0.24
N GLY A 83 3.12 -11.82 1.36
CA GLY A 83 4.12 -12.22 2.35
C GLY A 83 5.55 -11.95 1.89
N GLN A 84 6.51 -12.33 2.73
CA GLN A 84 7.94 -12.17 2.51
C GLN A 84 8.67 -13.47 2.80
N VAL A 85 9.59 -13.88 1.93
CA VAL A 85 10.48 -15.02 2.21
C VAL A 85 11.45 -14.62 3.31
N ILE A 86 11.42 -15.34 4.44
CA ILE A 86 12.29 -15.11 5.59
C ILE A 86 13.41 -16.15 5.70
N TRP A 87 13.21 -17.30 5.07
CA TRP A 87 14.21 -18.36 4.98
C TRP A 87 13.94 -19.23 3.77
N ALA A 88 15.00 -19.66 3.09
CA ALA A 88 14.93 -20.63 2.00
C ALA A 88 16.16 -21.54 2.03
N SER A 89 15.96 -22.82 1.73
CA SER A 89 17.07 -23.73 1.46
C SER A 89 17.70 -23.42 0.10
N ARG A 90 18.92 -23.93 -0.12
CA ARG A 90 19.44 -24.07 -1.50
C ARG A 90 18.54 -24.99 -2.31
N PHE A 91 18.50 -24.80 -3.63
CA PHE A 91 17.80 -25.71 -4.53
C PHE A 91 18.44 -27.10 -4.49
N LYS A 92 17.61 -28.13 -4.36
CA LYS A 92 18.00 -29.52 -4.52
C LYS A 92 17.61 -29.97 -5.93
N GLU A 93 18.59 -30.27 -6.76
CA GLU A 93 18.41 -30.77 -8.11
C GLU A 93 18.36 -32.31 -8.11
N VAL A 94 17.47 -32.87 -8.92
CA VAL A 94 17.37 -34.30 -9.22
C VAL A 94 17.39 -34.46 -10.74
N ALA A 95 18.46 -35.07 -11.25
CA ALA A 95 18.60 -35.39 -12.66
C ALA A 95 18.19 -36.86 -12.91
N THR A 96 17.19 -37.07 -13.75
CA THR A 96 16.74 -38.41 -14.18
C THR A 96 17.03 -38.56 -15.67
N THR A 97 17.78 -39.59 -16.05
CA THR A 97 18.09 -39.87 -17.45
C THR A 97 17.32 -41.08 -17.93
N SER A 98 16.56 -40.95 -19.02
CA SER A 98 15.79 -42.02 -19.65
C SER A 98 16.23 -42.23 -21.10
N GLY A 99 16.24 -43.48 -21.57
CA GLY A 99 16.66 -43.87 -22.92
C GLY A 99 17.95 -44.69 -22.94
N GLY A 100 18.04 -45.64 -23.87
CA GLY A 100 19.16 -46.57 -24.02
C GLY A 100 18.92 -47.94 -23.38
N GLY A 101 18.08 -48.76 -24.01
CA GLY A 101 17.92 -50.18 -23.70
C GLY A 101 18.64 -51.06 -24.72
N LYS A 102 19.31 -52.13 -24.29
CA LYS A 102 19.81 -53.17 -25.21
C LYS A 102 18.60 -53.90 -25.82
N GLY A 103 18.48 -53.89 -27.16
CA GLY A 103 17.50 -54.70 -27.90
C GLY A 103 16.27 -53.96 -28.43
N ALA A 104 16.11 -52.66 -28.16
CA ALA A 104 15.07 -51.82 -28.74
C ALA A 104 15.68 -50.81 -29.75
N PRO A 105 14.88 -50.22 -30.67
CA PRO A 105 15.34 -49.14 -31.54
C PRO A 105 16.02 -48.03 -30.73
N PRO A 106 17.04 -47.33 -31.26
CA PRO A 106 17.77 -46.32 -30.50
C PRO A 106 16.84 -45.18 -30.07
N GLU A 107 16.43 -45.18 -28.81
CA GLU A 107 15.77 -44.01 -28.22
C GLU A 107 16.82 -42.99 -27.79
N PRO A 108 16.64 -41.70 -28.14
CA PRO A 108 17.56 -40.65 -27.72
C PRO A 108 17.58 -40.51 -26.20
N LYS A 109 18.79 -40.52 -25.63
CA LYS A 109 19.01 -40.35 -24.19
C LYS A 109 18.57 -38.94 -23.78
N THR A 110 17.55 -38.86 -22.94
CA THR A 110 16.97 -37.60 -22.46
C THR A 110 17.21 -37.46 -20.97
N THR A 111 17.84 -36.37 -20.55
CA THR A 111 18.04 -36.03 -19.12
C THR A 111 17.03 -34.98 -18.70
N ARG A 112 16.20 -35.29 -17.70
CA ARG A 112 15.25 -34.38 -17.08
C ARG A 112 15.78 -33.90 -15.74
N TYR A 113 15.78 -32.59 -15.52
CA TYR A 113 16.11 -31.98 -14.24
C TYR A 113 14.84 -31.61 -13.49
N SER A 114 14.83 -31.81 -12.17
CA SER A 114 13.74 -31.42 -11.28
C SER A 114 14.32 -30.76 -10.03
N TYR A 115 13.65 -29.73 -9.53
CA TYR A 115 14.15 -28.92 -8.42
C TYR A 115 13.19 -29.01 -7.24
N THR A 116 13.74 -28.98 -6.03
CA THR A 116 12.98 -28.89 -4.79
C THR A 116 13.60 -27.85 -3.87
N VAL A 117 12.77 -27.10 -3.17
CA VAL A 117 13.18 -26.07 -2.21
C VAL A 117 12.30 -26.15 -0.96
N SER A 118 12.89 -25.85 0.20
CA SER A 118 12.15 -25.61 1.44
C SER A 118 12.15 -24.12 1.71
N LEU A 119 11.00 -23.57 2.08
CA LEU A 119 10.79 -22.13 2.24
C LEU A 119 9.95 -21.83 3.47
N ALA A 120 10.24 -20.70 4.10
CA ALA A 120 9.42 -20.10 5.15
C ALA A 120 9.02 -18.68 4.71
N VAL A 121 7.73 -18.39 4.80
CA VAL A 121 7.15 -17.11 4.38
C VAL A 121 6.48 -16.44 5.57
N GLY A 122 6.93 -15.24 5.91
CA GLY A 122 6.28 -14.37 6.88
C GLY A 122 5.08 -13.68 6.25
N LEU A 123 3.92 -13.77 6.90
CA LEU A 123 2.65 -13.26 6.37
C LEU A 123 2.26 -11.92 7.00
N CYS A 124 1.98 -11.93 8.29
CA CYS A 124 1.56 -10.77 9.06
C CYS A 124 1.94 -10.94 10.52
N GLU A 125 1.86 -9.85 11.29
CA GLU A 125 1.92 -9.92 12.75
C GLU A 125 0.59 -10.40 13.37
N GLY A 126 0.66 -10.85 14.61
CA GLY A 126 -0.48 -11.30 15.40
C GLY A 126 -0.89 -12.76 15.18
N ILE A 127 -1.87 -13.20 15.98
CA ILE A 127 -2.37 -14.59 15.95
C ILE A 127 -3.36 -14.75 14.79
N VAL A 128 -3.04 -15.63 13.83
CA VAL A 128 -3.91 -15.96 12.70
C VAL A 128 -4.71 -17.23 12.93
N GLN A 129 -5.93 -17.29 12.38
CA GLN A 129 -6.78 -18.49 12.51
C GLN A 129 -6.32 -19.63 11.60
N LYS A 130 -6.20 -19.35 10.30
CA LYS A 130 -5.78 -20.31 9.26
C LYS A 130 -5.37 -19.60 7.97
N VAL A 131 -4.54 -20.27 7.16
CA VAL A 131 -4.32 -19.93 5.75
C VAL A 131 -5.28 -20.79 4.92
N GLY A 132 -6.17 -20.15 4.16
CA GLY A 132 -7.27 -20.85 3.49
C GLY A 132 -7.01 -21.26 2.05
N ARG A 133 -6.50 -20.35 1.22
CA ARG A 133 -6.24 -20.55 -0.21
C ARG A 133 -4.83 -20.06 -0.51
N VAL A 134 -4.14 -20.78 -1.38
CA VAL A 134 -2.77 -20.45 -1.81
C VAL A 134 -2.81 -20.27 -3.32
N TRP A 135 -2.09 -19.26 -3.81
CA TRP A 135 -1.93 -19.02 -5.24
C TRP A 135 -0.45 -18.86 -5.55
N ALA A 136 -0.02 -19.38 -6.68
CA ALA A 136 1.28 -19.09 -7.26
C ALA A 136 1.10 -18.62 -8.71
N ASP A 137 1.75 -17.51 -9.07
CA ASP A 137 1.75 -16.94 -10.43
C ASP A 137 0.35 -16.80 -11.07
N GLY A 138 -0.64 -16.46 -10.23
CA GLY A 138 -2.02 -16.24 -10.66
C GLY A 138 -2.91 -17.48 -10.65
N GLN A 139 -2.36 -18.69 -10.47
CA GLN A 139 -3.13 -19.92 -10.38
C GLN A 139 -3.33 -20.34 -8.93
N GLU A 140 -4.53 -20.84 -8.62
CA GLU A 140 -4.81 -21.42 -7.32
C GLU A 140 -4.17 -22.79 -7.20
N ILE A 141 -3.53 -23.03 -6.05
CA ILE A 141 -2.93 -24.31 -5.71
C ILE A 141 -3.66 -24.84 -4.47
N ASN A 142 -3.98 -26.13 -4.50
CA ASN A 142 -4.57 -26.78 -3.34
C ASN A 142 -3.54 -26.83 -2.18
N PRO A 143 -3.81 -26.20 -1.03
CA PRO A 143 -2.91 -26.27 0.13
C PRO A 143 -2.60 -27.69 0.58
N ASP A 144 -3.54 -28.64 0.41
CA ASP A 144 -3.37 -30.03 0.84
C ASP A 144 -2.38 -30.82 -0.04
N SER A 145 -2.14 -30.35 -1.27
CA SER A 145 -1.09 -30.94 -2.13
C SER A 145 0.33 -30.47 -1.77
N LEU A 146 0.44 -29.48 -0.88
CA LEU A 146 1.71 -28.93 -0.42
C LEU A 146 2.08 -29.54 0.93
N ASN A 147 3.36 -29.79 1.17
CA ASN A 147 3.88 -30.10 2.51
C ASN A 147 3.98 -28.81 3.36
N LEU A 148 2.84 -28.14 3.54
CA LEU A 148 2.72 -26.84 4.19
C LEU A 148 2.52 -27.02 5.70
N ARG A 149 3.22 -26.19 6.49
CA ARG A 149 2.95 -26.03 7.92
C ARG A 149 2.60 -24.58 8.21
N VAL A 150 1.43 -24.36 8.81
CA VAL A 150 0.95 -23.02 9.18
C VAL A 150 1.23 -22.79 10.65
N TYR A 151 2.05 -21.78 10.95
CA TYR A 151 2.26 -21.28 12.30
C TYR A 151 1.35 -20.08 12.54
N LYS A 152 0.63 -20.09 13.66
CA LYS A 152 -0.38 -19.07 13.94
C LYS A 152 0.21 -17.74 14.44
N GLY A 153 1.49 -17.69 14.78
CA GLY A 153 2.09 -16.54 15.47
C GLY A 153 1.79 -16.55 16.96
N GLY A 154 2.59 -15.83 17.73
CA GLY A 154 2.54 -15.70 19.19
C GLY A 154 3.42 -14.54 19.64
#